data_AF-A0A2V7MVD7-F1
#
_entry.id   AF-A0A2V7MVD7-F1
#
_cell.length_a   1.000
_cell.length_b   1.000
_cell.length_c   1.000
_cell.angle_alpha   90.00
_cell.angle_beta   90.00
_cell.angle_gamma   90.00
#
_symmetry.space_group_name_H-M   'P 1'
#
loop_
_entity.id
_entity.type
_entity.pdbx_description
1 polymer ?
#
loop_
_entity_poly.entity_id
_entity_poly.type
_entity_poly.pdbx_seq_one_letter_code
_entity_poly.pdbx_strand_id
1 'polypeptide(L)'
;MGTVSFDSIRAYAARLHFDSVFGAADVRLVNFTTGVIGPGGDSAWIEPEKGAWAVDSNELAEGRIIARIRTKTVHKPQGYGPNWWTWWWVYQDTARKAWHGVLLSDSMQTRDTEPVSREFHRLDEWKQSIARWKGSKWGTCDNRSCCSGP
;
A
#
# COMPACT_ATOMS: atom_id res chain seq x y z
N MET A 1 17.70 11.27 8.94
CA MET A 1 16.37 11.63 8.44
C MET A 1 15.44 11.77 9.63
N GLY A 2 14.88 12.95 9.86
CA GLY A 2 13.89 13.15 10.93
C GLY A 2 12.65 12.31 10.66
N THR A 3 12.12 11.63 11.68
CA THR A 3 10.94 10.80 11.53
C THR A 3 9.75 11.70 11.19
N VAL A 4 9.13 11.52 10.01
CA VAL A 4 7.91 12.25 9.65
C VAL A 4 6.84 11.97 10.72
N SER A 5 6.21 13.02 11.25
CA SER A 5 5.18 12.87 12.28
C SER A 5 3.92 12.21 11.70
N PHE A 6 3.17 11.52 12.55
CA PHE A 6 1.88 10.97 12.15
C PHE A 6 0.87 12.07 11.78
N ASP A 7 0.94 13.25 12.42
CA ASP A 7 0.07 14.38 12.07
C ASP A 7 0.30 14.83 10.62
N SER A 8 1.55 14.94 10.18
CA SER A 8 1.88 15.28 8.80
C SER A 8 1.42 14.21 7.81
N ILE A 9 1.59 12.93 8.17
CA ILE A 9 1.11 11.79 7.36
C ILE A 9 -0.41 11.80 7.27
N ARG A 10 -1.11 12.08 8.38
CA ARG A 10 -2.57 12.14 8.44
C ARG A 10 -3.13 13.29 7.61
N ALA A 11 -2.53 14.48 7.72
CA ALA A 11 -2.88 15.63 6.91
C ALA A 11 -2.66 15.35 5.41
N TYR A 12 -1.57 14.64 5.07
CA TYR A 12 -1.34 14.17 3.72
C TYR A 12 -2.37 13.13 3.26
N ALA A 13 -2.65 12.11 4.06
CA ALA A 13 -3.59 11.07 3.70
C ALA A 13 -5.02 11.61 3.52
N ALA A 14 -5.40 12.65 4.27
CA ALA A 14 -6.71 13.29 4.18
C ALA A 14 -6.99 13.97 2.83
N ARG A 15 -5.94 14.33 2.08
CA ARG A 15 -6.05 14.92 0.72
C ARG A 15 -5.99 13.88 -0.41
N LEU A 16 -5.93 12.59 -0.07
CA LEU A 16 -5.90 11.51 -1.05
C LEU A 16 -7.29 10.93 -1.28
N HIS A 17 -7.55 10.49 -2.51
CA HIS A 17 -8.78 9.80 -2.86
C HIS A 17 -8.48 8.33 -3.13
N PHE A 18 -9.18 7.45 -2.43
CA PHE A 18 -9.02 6.00 -2.59
C PHE A 18 -10.19 5.44 -3.39
N ASP A 19 -9.90 4.47 -4.24
CA ASP A 19 -10.92 3.79 -5.03
C ASP A 19 -11.37 2.51 -4.34
N SER A 20 -12.66 2.40 -4.04
CA SER A 20 -13.29 1.20 -3.45
C SER A 20 -14.05 0.36 -4.47
N VAL A 21 -14.11 0.78 -5.74
CA VAL A 21 -14.90 0.12 -6.78
C VAL A 21 -14.31 -1.25 -7.12
N PHE A 22 -15.20 -2.23 -7.30
CA PHE A 22 -14.82 -3.55 -7.78
C PHE A 22 -14.12 -3.44 -9.15
N GLY A 23 -12.89 -3.93 -9.21
CA GLY A 23 -12.02 -3.74 -10.38
C GLY A 23 -10.85 -2.78 -10.13
N ALA A 24 -10.94 -1.86 -9.15
CA ALA A 24 -9.81 -1.07 -8.66
C ALA A 24 -9.35 -1.57 -7.28
N ALA A 25 -10.28 -1.80 -6.36
CA ALA A 25 -10.05 -2.38 -5.04
C ALA A 25 -10.16 -3.92 -5.03
N ASP A 26 -9.71 -4.54 -3.95
CA ASP A 26 -9.84 -5.98 -3.72
C ASP A 26 -10.21 -6.33 -2.28
N VAL A 27 -10.91 -7.45 -2.16
CA VAL A 27 -11.30 -8.04 -0.88
C VAL A 27 -11.03 -9.54 -0.94
N ARG A 28 -10.23 -10.02 0.02
CA ARG A 28 -9.85 -11.43 0.12
C ARG A 28 -9.79 -11.89 1.57
N LEU A 29 -9.81 -13.20 1.76
CA LEU A 29 -9.39 -13.83 3.01
C LEU A 29 -7.87 -14.03 2.95
N VAL A 30 -7.12 -13.39 3.84
CA VAL A 30 -5.66 -13.39 3.85
C VAL A 30 -5.16 -13.90 5.19
N ASN A 31 -4.31 -14.93 5.17
CA ASN A 31 -3.56 -15.34 6.35
C ASN A 31 -2.28 -14.51 6.43
N PHE A 32 -2.24 -13.51 7.29
CA PHE A 32 -1.09 -12.60 7.44
C PHE A 32 0.14 -13.25 8.09
N THR A 33 0.02 -14.47 8.62
CA THR A 33 1.18 -15.24 9.12
C THR A 33 1.85 -16.01 7.99
N THR A 34 1.08 -16.55 7.04
CA THR A 34 1.61 -17.40 5.96
C THR A 34 1.63 -16.73 4.58
N GLY A 35 1.00 -15.57 4.42
CA GLY A 35 0.76 -14.90 3.14
C GLY A 35 -0.32 -15.58 2.27
N VAL A 36 -0.90 -16.69 2.72
CA VAL A 36 -1.82 -17.47 1.90
C VAL A 36 -3.19 -16.78 1.79
N ILE A 37 -3.70 -16.72 0.56
CA ILE A 37 -5.04 -16.24 0.27
C ILE A 37 -6.01 -17.42 0.19
N GLY A 38 -7.10 -17.36 0.94
CA GLY A 38 -8.15 -18.38 0.90
C GLY A 38 -8.81 -18.68 2.24
N PRO A 39 -9.56 -19.79 2.32
CA PRO A 39 -10.23 -20.23 3.54
C PRO A 39 -9.28 -20.29 4.74
N GLY A 40 -9.75 -19.85 5.91
CA GLY A 40 -8.95 -19.76 7.14
C GLY A 40 -8.12 -18.47 7.26
N GLY A 41 -8.14 -17.58 6.27
CA GLY A 41 -7.61 -16.22 6.38
C GLY A 41 -8.58 -15.23 7.03
N ASP A 42 -8.08 -14.03 7.36
CA ASP A 42 -8.89 -12.91 7.83
C ASP A 42 -9.40 -12.07 6.65
N SER A 43 -10.58 -11.47 6.78
CA SER A 43 -11.09 -10.57 5.74
C SER A 43 -10.22 -9.32 5.67
N ALA A 44 -9.66 -9.05 4.49
CA ALA A 44 -8.78 -7.95 4.22
C ALA A 44 -9.24 -7.17 2.99
N TRP A 45 -9.31 -5.85 3.14
CA TRP A 45 -9.65 -4.89 2.09
C TRP A 45 -8.39 -4.11 1.72
N ILE A 46 -8.17 -3.92 0.43
CA ILE A 46 -7.13 -3.04 -0.09
C ILE A 46 -7.72 -2.12 -1.15
N GLU A 47 -7.48 -0.82 -1.01
CA GLU A 47 -8.01 0.23 -1.87
C GLU A 47 -6.86 1.11 -2.38
N PRO A 48 -6.66 1.22 -3.70
CA PRO A 48 -5.59 2.05 -4.25
C PRO A 48 -5.90 3.55 -4.11
N GLU A 49 -4.85 4.37 -4.03
CA GLU A 49 -4.95 5.81 -4.24
C GLU A 49 -5.16 6.08 -5.74
N LYS A 50 -6.23 6.81 -6.09
CA LYS A 50 -6.70 7.00 -7.47
C LYS A 50 -5.66 7.63 -8.41
N GLY A 51 -4.77 8.46 -7.89
CA GLY A 51 -3.72 9.13 -8.64
C GLY A 51 -2.44 8.31 -8.81
N ALA A 52 -2.26 7.20 -8.09
CA ALA A 52 -0.99 6.46 -8.06
C ALA A 52 -0.52 5.98 -9.45
N TRP A 53 -1.43 5.65 -10.37
CA TRP A 53 -1.08 5.26 -11.75
C TRP A 53 -0.48 6.37 -12.60
N ALA A 54 -0.73 7.64 -12.28
CA ALA A 54 -0.26 8.77 -13.08
C ALA A 54 1.07 9.36 -12.56
N VAL A 55 1.57 8.84 -11.44
CA VAL A 55 2.77 9.34 -10.75
C VAL A 55 4.01 9.03 -11.57
N ASP A 56 4.97 9.96 -11.62
CA ASP A 56 6.28 9.69 -12.22
C ASP A 56 7.16 8.85 -11.29
N SER A 57 8.01 7.97 -11.83
CA SER A 57 8.89 7.12 -11.01
C SER A 57 9.82 7.92 -10.09
N ASN A 58 10.23 9.13 -10.47
CA ASN A 58 11.06 9.97 -9.60
C ASN A 58 10.24 10.58 -8.45
N GLU A 59 8.98 10.95 -8.70
CA GLU A 59 8.06 11.39 -7.65
C GLU A 59 7.74 10.25 -6.68
N LEU A 60 7.54 9.02 -7.19
CA LEU A 60 7.36 7.85 -6.33
C LEU A 60 8.60 7.59 -5.45
N ALA A 61 9.80 7.84 -5.97
CA ALA A 61 11.04 7.65 -5.22
C ALA A 61 11.12 8.57 -3.99
N GLU A 62 10.57 9.79 -4.05
CA GLU A 62 10.44 10.71 -2.91
C GLU A 62 9.49 10.20 -1.83
N GLY A 63 8.54 9.36 -2.22
CA GLY A 63 7.66 8.65 -1.32
C GLY A 63 6.20 9.09 -1.41
N ARG A 64 5.29 8.10 -1.47
CA ARG A 64 3.85 8.33 -1.61
C ARG A 64 3.02 7.20 -1.01
N ILE A 65 1.84 7.55 -0.48
CA ILE A 65 0.81 6.56 -0.15
C ILE A 65 0.14 6.09 -1.44
N ILE A 66 0.23 4.79 -1.73
CA ILE A 66 -0.31 4.18 -2.96
C ILE A 66 -1.58 3.38 -2.73
N ALA A 67 -1.83 2.95 -1.49
CA ALA A 67 -3.03 2.22 -1.12
C ALA A 67 -3.32 2.35 0.39
N ARG A 68 -4.52 1.93 0.78
CA ARG A 68 -4.91 1.74 2.17
C ARG A 68 -5.48 0.36 2.41
N ILE A 69 -5.24 -0.17 3.61
CA ILE A 69 -5.58 -1.52 4.01
C ILE A 69 -6.42 -1.49 5.28
N ARG A 70 -7.44 -2.34 5.33
CA ARG A 70 -8.27 -2.60 6.51
C ARG A 70 -8.47 -4.10 6.65
N THR A 71 -8.64 -4.57 7.86
CA THR A 71 -8.83 -6.00 8.17
C THR A 71 -9.95 -6.18 9.17
N LYS A 72 -10.53 -7.37 9.31
CA LYS A 72 -11.62 -7.60 10.26
C LYS A 72 -11.09 -7.80 11.69
N THR A 73 -9.85 -8.22 11.85
CA THR A 73 -9.16 -8.37 13.16
C THR A 73 -7.91 -7.50 13.24
N VAL A 74 -7.34 -7.33 14.44
CA VAL A 74 -6.14 -6.51 14.62
C VAL A 74 -4.87 -7.31 14.32
N HIS A 75 -4.03 -6.82 13.41
CA HIS A 75 -2.71 -7.38 13.11
C HIS A 75 -1.64 -6.38 13.54
N LYS A 76 -1.09 -6.60 14.75
CA LYS A 76 -0.26 -5.59 15.44
C LYS A 76 1.00 -5.17 14.69
N PRO A 77 1.84 -6.09 14.13
CA PRO A 77 3.06 -5.69 13.46
C PRO A 77 2.77 -4.71 12.31
N GLN A 78 1.83 -5.08 11.44
CA GLN A 78 1.41 -4.30 10.28
C GLN A 78 0.50 -3.11 10.63
N GLY A 79 0.01 -3.04 11.87
CA GLY A 79 -0.91 -2.02 12.33
C GLY A 79 -2.32 -2.08 11.72
N TYR A 80 -2.73 -3.21 11.13
CA TYR A 80 -4.06 -3.35 10.53
C TYR A 80 -5.15 -3.52 11.60
N GLY A 81 -6.37 -3.08 11.29
CA GLY A 81 -7.53 -3.38 12.14
C GLY A 81 -8.88 -3.02 11.54
N PRO A 82 -9.98 -3.26 12.29
CA PRO A 82 -11.35 -3.16 11.79
C PRO A 82 -11.93 -1.76 11.73
N ASN A 83 -11.37 -0.79 12.47
CA ASN A 83 -11.98 0.52 12.65
C ASN A 83 -11.15 1.67 12.07
N TRP A 84 -10.04 1.35 11.40
CA TRP A 84 -9.16 2.32 10.77
C TRP A 84 -8.57 1.77 9.48
N TRP A 85 -7.98 2.67 8.72
CA TRP A 85 -7.18 2.35 7.55
C TRP A 85 -5.71 2.46 7.90
N THR A 86 -4.92 1.46 7.50
CA THR A 86 -3.47 1.52 7.49
C THR A 86 -3.02 1.96 6.10
N TRP A 87 -2.19 2.99 6.01
CA TRP A 87 -1.70 3.47 4.72
C TRP A 87 -0.45 2.70 4.31
N TRP A 88 -0.37 2.35 3.04
CA TRP A 88 0.81 1.76 2.45
C TRP A 88 1.58 2.83 1.67
N TRP A 89 2.68 3.28 2.28
CA TRP A 89 3.59 4.27 1.72
C TRP A 89 4.74 3.57 1.02
N VAL A 90 5.03 3.92 -0.23
CA VAL A 90 6.18 3.40 -0.97
C VAL A 90 7.16 4.52 -1.25
N TYR A 91 8.46 4.25 -1.08
CA TYR A 91 9.55 5.18 -1.39
C TYR A 91 10.81 4.42 -1.82
N GLN A 92 11.80 5.14 -2.36
CA GLN A 92 13.11 4.56 -2.66
C GLN A 92 14.18 5.08 -1.69
N ASP A 93 14.95 4.17 -1.11
CA ASP A 93 16.26 4.51 -0.56
C ASP A 93 17.21 4.73 -1.74
N THR A 94 17.46 5.99 -2.08
CA THR A 94 18.29 6.38 -3.24
C THR A 94 19.76 5.99 -3.09
N ALA A 95 20.27 5.91 -1.86
CA ALA A 95 21.65 5.48 -1.59
C ALA A 95 21.83 3.99 -1.87
N ARG A 96 20.80 3.18 -1.56
CA ARG A 96 20.82 1.72 -1.75
C ARG A 96 20.13 1.25 -3.03
N LYS A 97 19.49 2.18 -3.76
CA LYS A 97 18.61 1.89 -4.91
C LYS A 97 17.55 0.84 -4.59
N ALA A 98 17.08 0.81 -3.35
CA ALA A 98 16.15 -0.19 -2.84
C ALA A 98 14.77 0.44 -2.62
N TRP A 99 13.71 -0.28 -2.99
CA TRP A 99 12.34 0.16 -2.78
C TRP A 99 11.80 -0.39 -1.46
N HIS A 100 11.09 0.46 -0.74
CA HIS A 100 10.57 0.17 0.58
C HIS A 100 9.10 0.53 0.68
N GLY A 101 8.37 -0.32 1.39
CA GLY A 101 7.01 -0.07 1.84
C GLY A 101 7.04 0.29 3.32
N VAL A 102 6.16 1.20 3.74
CA VAL A 102 5.88 1.45 5.15
C VAL A 102 4.38 1.36 5.37
N LEU A 103 3.97 0.46 6.25
CA LEU A 103 2.61 0.36 6.74
C LEU A 103 2.46 1.30 7.92
N LEU A 104 1.65 2.34 7.72
CA LEU A 104 1.48 3.45 8.64
C LEU A 104 0.10 3.35 9.27
N SER A 105 0.05 3.01 10.55
CA SER A 105 -1.18 3.01 11.33
C SER A 105 -1.17 4.15 12.33
N ASP A 106 -1.94 5.19 12.05
CA ASP A 106 -2.10 6.33 12.95
C ASP A 106 -2.83 5.93 14.24
N SER A 107 -3.85 5.08 14.14
CA SER A 107 -4.60 4.60 15.32
C SER A 107 -3.74 3.77 16.28
N MET A 108 -2.76 3.04 15.77
CA MET A 108 -1.85 2.23 16.58
C MET A 108 -0.49 2.91 16.83
N GLN A 109 -0.24 4.06 16.18
CA GLN A 109 1.06 4.72 16.14
C GLN A 109 2.20 3.78 15.68
N THR A 110 1.94 2.88 14.72
CA THR A 110 2.94 1.93 14.21
C THR A 110 3.49 2.29 12.83
N ARG A 111 4.77 1.96 12.61
CA ARG A 111 5.47 2.00 11.34
C ARG A 111 6.11 0.64 11.09
N ASP A 112 5.55 -0.13 10.18
CA ASP A 112 6.13 -1.41 9.78
C ASP A 112 6.80 -1.26 8.41
N THR A 113 8.10 -1.47 8.35
CA THR A 113 8.88 -1.26 7.11
C THR A 113 9.17 -2.60 6.47
N GLU A 114 8.97 -2.67 5.16
CA GLU A 114 9.08 -3.90 4.39
C GLU A 114 9.79 -3.66 3.06
N PRO A 115 10.43 -4.68 2.47
CA PRO A 115 10.94 -4.58 1.11
C PRO A 115 9.77 -4.48 0.13
N VAL A 116 9.96 -3.72 -0.95
CA VAL A 116 9.02 -3.66 -2.08
C VAL A 116 9.74 -4.09 -3.34
N SER A 117 9.13 -5.03 -4.08
CA SER A 117 9.54 -5.35 -5.44
C SER A 117 8.75 -4.51 -6.44
N ARG A 118 9.36 -4.21 -7.58
CA ARG A 118 8.71 -3.53 -8.70
C ARG A 118 8.62 -4.45 -9.90
N GLU A 119 7.43 -4.49 -10.48
CA GLU A 119 7.19 -5.13 -11.77
C GLU A 119 6.88 -4.04 -12.80
N PHE A 120 7.65 -4.00 -13.88
CA PHE A 120 7.50 -2.99 -14.92
C PHE A 120 6.51 -3.46 -15.99
N HIS A 121 5.67 -2.52 -16.40
CA HIS A 121 4.58 -2.71 -17.35
C HIS A 121 4.77 -1.76 -18.53
N ARG A 122 4.03 -2.00 -19.62
CA ARG A 122 4.02 -1.03 -20.75
C ARG A 122 3.29 0.24 -20.31
N LEU A 123 3.72 1.39 -20.85
CA LEU A 123 3.22 2.73 -20.49
C LEU A 123 1.70 2.93 -20.68
N ASP A 124 1.06 2.07 -21.46
CA ASP A 124 -0.36 2.10 -21.81
C ASP A 124 -1.19 0.99 -21.13
N GLU A 125 -0.54 0.14 -20.34
CA GLU A 125 -1.16 -1.05 -19.74
C GLU A 125 -2.19 -0.69 -18.67
N TRP A 126 -1.95 0.41 -17.93
CA TRP A 126 -2.81 0.84 -16.83
C TRP A 126 -3.21 2.30 -17.02
N LYS A 127 -4.53 2.56 -17.07
CA LYS A 127 -5.12 3.91 -17.09
C LYS A 127 -5.87 4.24 -15.79
N GLN A 128 -5.67 3.42 -14.77
CA GLN A 128 -6.28 3.55 -13.45
C GLN A 128 -5.39 2.86 -12.41
N SER A 129 -5.43 3.33 -11.16
CA SER A 129 -4.76 2.64 -10.06
C SER A 129 -5.55 1.40 -9.66
N ILE A 130 -4.84 0.29 -9.44
CA ILE A 130 -5.41 -0.95 -8.96
C ILE A 130 -4.61 -1.44 -7.75
N ALA A 131 -5.28 -2.01 -6.75
CA ALA A 131 -4.63 -2.77 -5.70
C ALA A 131 -5.29 -4.14 -5.53
N ARG A 132 -4.48 -5.16 -5.21
CA ARG A 132 -4.86 -6.57 -5.18
C ARG A 132 -4.17 -7.33 -4.07
N TRP A 133 -4.81 -8.41 -3.65
CA TRP A 133 -4.15 -9.50 -2.94
C TRP A 133 -3.85 -10.63 -3.96
N LYS A 134 -2.56 -10.90 -4.22
CA LYS A 134 -2.10 -11.95 -5.15
C LYS A 134 -0.84 -12.61 -4.60
N GLY A 135 -1.00 -13.56 -3.66
CA GLY A 135 0.11 -14.14 -2.89
C GLY A 135 0.69 -13.19 -1.83
N SER A 136 0.74 -11.90 -2.14
CA SER A 136 1.00 -10.79 -1.23
C SER A 136 0.14 -9.57 -1.60
N LYS A 137 0.36 -8.41 -0.96
CA LYS A 137 -0.26 -7.15 -1.41
C LYS A 137 0.48 -6.58 -2.62
N TRP A 138 -0.30 -6.09 -3.57
CA TRP A 138 0.17 -5.52 -4.81
C TRP A 138 -0.63 -4.27 -5.14
N GLY A 139 0.00 -3.26 -5.75
CA GLY A 139 -0.72 -2.11 -6.28
C GLY A 139 0.06 -1.28 -7.28
N THR A 140 -0.66 -0.59 -8.16
CA THR A 140 -0.07 0.41 -9.05
C THR A 140 0.59 1.51 -8.23
N CYS A 141 1.84 1.82 -8.53
CA CYS A 141 2.61 2.78 -7.75
C CYS A 141 3.23 3.92 -8.58
N ASP A 142 3.35 3.75 -9.90
CA ASP A 142 3.64 4.83 -10.83
C ASP A 142 3.12 4.50 -12.24
N ASN A 143 3.39 5.38 -13.20
CA ASN A 143 2.99 5.26 -14.60
C ASN A 143 3.64 4.13 -15.39
N ARG A 144 4.53 3.35 -14.79
CA ARG A 144 5.31 2.29 -15.47
C ARG A 144 5.35 0.99 -14.71
N SER A 145 4.81 0.91 -13.51
CA SER A 145 5.02 -0.25 -12.65
C SER A 145 3.98 -0.42 -11.57
N CYS A 146 4.01 -1.63 -11.05
CA CYS A 146 3.32 -1.99 -9.84
C CYS A 146 4.31 -2.40 -8.76
N CYS A 147 3.92 -2.16 -7.53
CA CYS A 147 4.70 -2.44 -6.34
C CYS A 147 4.08 -3.62 -5.61
N SER A 148 4.92 -4.54 -5.14
CA SER A 148 4.49 -5.67 -4.30
C SER A 148 5.24 -5.67 -2.99
N GLY A 149 4.51 -5.72 -1.88
CA GLY A 149 5.07 -6.02 -0.57
C GLY A 149 5.09 -7.53 -0.34
N PRO A 150 5.70 -8.00 0.76
CA PRO A 150 5.48 -9.35 1.28
C PRO A 150 4.02 -9.54 1.73
#